data_AF-A0A1G3FGS3-F1
#
_entry.id   AF-A0A1G3FGS3-F1
#
_cell.length_a   1.000
_cell.length_b   1.000
_cell.length_c   1.000
_cell.angle_alpha   90.00
_cell.angle_beta   90.00
_cell.angle_gamma   90.00
#
_symmetry.space_group_name_H-M   'P 1'
#
loop_
_entity.id
_entity.type
_entity.pdbx_description
1 polymer ?
#
loop_
_entity_poly.entity_id
_entity_poly.type
_entity_poly.pdbx_seq_one_letter_code
_entity_poly.pdbx_strand_id
1 'polypeptide(L)'
;MKRAVLALLVLLAAPARAEPPPGLLRVSPGLPRSLPLVIRSPEGQAALVQVMDAASGAEVLAAFAPGGAPLRILVPPGRFTLLISTGRDWDQGGFARDLQRRTVGPLTFAITGFDRKGGHIVTLGAGPEAEAAAFALCQHPGAFRPAGVPQPVGTKNTPLIPQDDPQPGAPPQPVIRTLACG
;
A
#
# COMPACT_ATOMS: atom_id res chain seq x y z
N MET A 1 17.79 -22.92 47.34
CA MET A 1 18.26 -22.87 45.93
C MET A 1 17.13 -22.77 44.90
N LYS A 2 16.03 -23.55 44.98
CA LYS A 2 14.89 -23.47 44.03
C LYS A 2 14.24 -22.08 43.88
N ARG A 3 14.17 -21.28 44.96
CA ARG A 3 13.59 -19.91 44.93
C ARG A 3 14.46 -18.89 44.18
N ALA A 4 15.78 -19.06 44.20
CA ALA A 4 16.71 -18.19 43.47
C ALA A 4 16.69 -18.46 41.96
N VAL A 5 16.50 -19.73 41.58
CA VAL A 5 16.35 -20.14 40.18
C VAL A 5 15.03 -19.60 39.59
N LEU A 6 13.95 -19.59 40.38
CA LEU A 6 12.66 -19.05 39.93
C LEU A 6 12.71 -17.53 39.73
N ALA A 7 13.39 -16.79 40.62
CA ALA A 7 13.57 -15.35 40.46
C ALA A 7 14.42 -15.00 39.23
N LEU A 8 15.45 -15.79 38.93
CA LEU A 8 16.30 -15.60 37.75
C LEU A 8 15.55 -15.89 36.44
N LEU A 9 14.68 -16.91 36.41
CA LEU A 9 13.86 -17.24 35.23
C LEU A 9 12.82 -16.16 34.89
N VAL A 10 12.27 -15.48 35.90
CA VAL A 10 11.31 -14.36 35.70
C VAL A 10 12.01 -13.10 35.16
N LEU A 11 13.29 -12.88 35.50
CA LEU A 11 14.08 -11.74 35.00
C LEU A 11 14.55 -11.91 33.55
N LEU A 12 14.65 -13.13 33.02
CA LEU A 12 14.98 -13.38 31.61
C LEU A 12 13.77 -13.35 30.66
N ALA A 13 12.55 -13.26 31.19
CA ALA A 13 11.34 -13.10 30.38
C ALA A 13 11.14 -11.64 29.99
N ALA A 14 12.11 -11.05 29.28
CA ALA A 14 11.84 -9.81 28.55
C ALA A 14 10.77 -10.13 27.49
N PRO A 15 9.63 -9.43 27.46
CA PRO A 15 8.64 -9.66 26.42
C PRO A 15 9.28 -9.32 25.08
N ALA A 16 9.58 -10.34 24.27
CA ALA A 16 9.85 -10.16 22.86
C ALA A 16 8.56 -9.56 22.26
N ARG A 17 8.56 -8.25 22.06
CA ARG A 17 7.42 -7.55 21.47
C ARG A 17 7.35 -7.97 20.00
N ALA A 18 6.39 -8.81 19.70
CA ALA A 18 6.13 -9.26 18.35
C ALA A 18 5.61 -8.11 17.49
N GLU A 19 5.97 -8.12 16.21
CA GLU A 19 5.35 -7.27 15.20
C GLU A 19 3.83 -7.47 15.19
N PRO A 20 3.06 -6.43 14.85
CA PRO A 20 1.61 -6.55 14.79
C PRO A 20 1.19 -7.44 13.60
N PRO A 21 -0.05 -7.93 13.59
CA PRO A 21 -0.59 -8.61 12.42
C PRO A 21 -0.53 -7.71 11.17
N PRO A 22 -0.23 -8.28 9.99
CA PRO A 22 -0.34 -7.55 8.72
C PRO A 22 -1.71 -6.91 8.52
N GLY A 23 -1.74 -5.65 8.07
CA GLY A 23 -2.98 -4.96 7.76
C GLY A 23 -3.14 -3.61 8.47
N LEU A 24 -4.40 -3.17 8.61
CA LEU A 24 -4.74 -1.88 9.22
C LEU A 24 -4.47 -1.89 10.72
N LEU A 25 -3.78 -0.86 11.20
CA LEU A 25 -3.51 -0.62 12.62
C LEU A 25 -4.46 0.43 13.20
N ARG A 26 -4.66 1.52 12.45
CA ARG A 26 -5.47 2.68 12.87
C ARG A 26 -6.21 3.25 11.68
N VAL A 27 -7.41 3.78 11.92
CA VAL A 27 -8.22 4.44 10.89
C VAL A 27 -9.07 5.55 11.51
N SER A 28 -9.08 6.71 10.85
CA SER A 28 -9.98 7.81 11.18
C SER A 28 -11.42 7.49 10.75
N PRO A 29 -12.42 7.70 11.61
CA PRO A 29 -13.82 7.44 11.29
C PRO A 29 -14.35 8.44 10.24
N GLY A 30 -15.38 8.04 9.50
CA GLY A 30 -16.19 8.99 8.70
C GLY A 30 -15.96 9.01 7.19
N LEU A 31 -15.01 8.24 6.63
CA LEU A 31 -14.81 8.17 5.19
C LEU A 31 -14.86 6.72 4.66
N PRO A 32 -15.63 6.45 3.59
CA PRO A 32 -15.66 5.14 2.97
C PRO A 32 -14.30 4.86 2.28
N ARG A 33 -13.61 3.82 2.76
CA ARG A 33 -12.37 3.33 2.18
C ARG A 33 -12.68 2.42 1.01
N SER A 34 -12.56 2.93 -0.20
CA SER A 34 -13.03 2.24 -1.41
C SER A 34 -12.00 2.14 -2.52
N LEU A 35 -10.86 2.84 -2.40
CA LEU A 35 -9.86 2.96 -3.45
C LEU A 35 -8.57 2.22 -3.08
N PRO A 36 -7.97 1.45 -3.99
CA PRO A 36 -6.92 0.52 -3.61
C PRO A 36 -5.55 1.20 -3.45
N LEU A 37 -4.84 0.83 -2.39
CA LEU A 37 -3.41 1.08 -2.20
C LEU A 37 -2.71 -0.26 -1.99
N VAL A 38 -1.67 -0.49 -2.78
CA VAL A 38 -0.81 -1.67 -2.66
C VAL A 38 0.60 -1.24 -2.30
N ILE A 39 1.16 -1.81 -1.24
CA ILE A 39 2.55 -1.58 -0.84
C ILE A 39 3.33 -2.86 -1.09
N ARG A 40 4.45 -2.75 -1.81
CA ARG A 40 5.39 -3.83 -2.05
C ARG A 40 6.70 -3.49 -1.37
N SER A 41 7.17 -4.40 -0.53
CA SER A 41 8.45 -4.28 0.16
C SER A 41 9.33 -5.50 -0.16
N PRO A 42 10.67 -5.33 -0.13
CA PRO A 42 11.58 -6.46 -0.18
C PRO A 42 11.36 -7.43 0.99
N GLU A 43 11.76 -8.68 0.81
CA GLU A 43 11.76 -9.67 1.89
C GLU A 43 12.60 -9.18 3.07
N GLY A 44 12.12 -9.42 4.30
CA GLY A 44 12.79 -8.98 5.53
C GLY A 44 12.71 -7.48 5.82
N GLN A 45 12.06 -6.67 4.95
CA GLN A 45 11.88 -5.24 5.16
C GLN A 45 10.41 -4.91 5.44
N ALA A 46 9.99 -5.11 6.69
CA ALA A 46 8.67 -4.69 7.14
C ALA A 46 8.54 -3.15 7.11
N ALA A 47 7.31 -2.66 6.90
CA ALA A 47 7.02 -1.25 6.80
C ALA A 47 5.77 -0.85 7.60
N LEU A 48 5.84 0.30 8.27
CA LEU A 48 4.71 1.04 8.80
C LEU A 48 4.34 2.10 7.75
N VAL A 49 3.10 2.07 7.29
CA VAL A 49 2.58 2.93 6.24
C VAL A 49 1.52 3.82 6.86
N GLN A 50 1.81 5.11 6.95
CA GLN A 50 0.88 6.13 7.42
C GLN A 50 0.39 6.94 6.23
N VAL A 51 -0.92 7.08 6.08
CA VAL A 51 -1.54 7.89 5.03
C VAL A 51 -1.95 9.20 5.65
N MET A 52 -1.31 10.28 5.21
CA MET A 52 -1.52 11.63 5.70
C MET A 52 -2.36 12.40 4.69
N ASP A 53 -3.41 13.07 5.15
CA ASP A 53 -4.14 14.03 4.32
C ASP A 53 -3.19 15.12 3.84
N ALA A 54 -3.12 15.34 2.52
CA ALA A 54 -2.11 16.24 1.94
C ALA A 54 -2.38 17.72 2.25
N ALA A 55 -3.62 18.09 2.60
CA ALA A 55 -3.99 19.46 2.91
C ALA A 55 -3.79 19.81 4.39
N SER A 56 -4.27 18.94 5.28
CA SER A 56 -4.25 19.15 6.74
C SER A 56 -3.06 18.52 7.44
N GLY A 57 -2.37 17.56 6.80
CA GLY A 57 -1.31 16.77 7.42
C GLY A 57 -1.80 15.76 8.46
N ALA A 58 -3.12 15.55 8.60
CA ALA A 58 -3.69 14.61 9.58
C ALA A 58 -3.51 13.15 9.13
N GLU A 59 -3.19 12.24 10.08
CA GLU A 59 -3.18 10.79 9.80
C GLU A 59 -4.63 10.32 9.58
N VAL A 60 -4.89 9.75 8.40
CA VAL A 60 -6.21 9.19 8.05
C VAL A 60 -6.25 7.69 8.27
N LEU A 61 -5.14 6.99 8.06
CA LEU A 61 -4.97 5.60 8.44
C LEU A 61 -3.50 5.24 8.61
N ALA A 62 -3.24 4.18 9.36
CA ALA A 62 -1.94 3.53 9.47
C ALA A 62 -2.08 2.02 9.27
N ALA A 63 -1.10 1.41 8.62
CA ALA A 63 -1.07 -0.02 8.34
C ALA A 63 0.33 -0.61 8.49
N PHE A 64 0.40 -1.88 8.86
CA PHE A 64 1.63 -2.67 8.90
C PHE A 64 1.71 -3.56 7.66
N ALA A 65 2.81 -3.42 6.91
CA ALA A 65 3.17 -4.26 5.77
C ALA A 65 4.31 -5.19 6.16
N PRO A 66 4.12 -6.53 6.17
CA PRO A 66 5.23 -7.45 6.35
C PRO A 66 6.20 -7.37 5.16
N GLY A 67 7.49 -7.66 5.38
CA GLY A 67 8.47 -7.74 4.30
C GLY A 67 8.14 -8.86 3.32
N GLY A 68 8.27 -8.61 2.01
CA GLY A 68 8.15 -9.61 0.95
C GLY A 68 6.72 -9.92 0.48
N ALA A 69 5.70 -9.75 1.32
CA ALA A 69 4.30 -9.93 0.95
C ALA A 69 3.61 -8.58 0.69
N PRO A 70 2.86 -8.41 -0.42
CA PRO A 70 2.23 -7.14 -0.72
C PRO A 70 1.09 -6.85 0.26
N LEU A 71 1.16 -5.70 0.92
CA LEU A 71 0.04 -5.17 1.70
C LEU A 71 -0.98 -4.56 0.74
N ARG A 72 -2.25 -4.95 0.87
CA ARG A 72 -3.37 -4.37 0.12
C ARG A 72 -4.37 -3.77 1.09
N ILE A 73 -4.62 -2.48 0.98
CA ILE A 73 -5.59 -1.76 1.80
C ILE A 73 -6.44 -0.83 0.94
N LEU A 74 -7.58 -0.41 1.49
CA LEU A 74 -8.43 0.58 0.86
C LEU A 74 -8.23 1.94 1.55
N VAL A 75 -8.19 2.99 0.74
CA VAL A 75 -8.00 4.39 1.12
C VAL A 75 -9.26 5.16 0.73
N PRO A 76 -9.64 6.21 1.47
CA PRO A 76 -10.68 7.13 1.02
C PRO A 76 -10.33 7.83 -0.30
N PRO A 77 -11.32 8.38 -1.01
CA PRO A 77 -11.06 9.39 -2.04
C PRO A 77 -10.39 10.62 -1.43
N GLY A 78 -9.43 11.20 -2.16
CA GLY A 78 -8.69 12.38 -1.72
C GLY A 78 -7.25 12.44 -2.23
N ARG A 79 -6.49 13.40 -1.70
CA ARG A 79 -5.05 13.55 -1.97
C ARG A 79 -4.29 13.28 -0.70
N PHE A 80 -3.37 12.32 -0.74
CA PHE A 80 -2.66 11.85 0.44
C PHE A 80 -1.17 11.74 0.21
N THR A 81 -0.39 12.04 1.23
CA THR A 81 1.03 11.77 1.30
C THR A 81 1.25 10.52 2.16
N LEU A 82 2.06 9.58 1.70
CA LEU A 82 2.43 8.42 2.50
C LEU A 82 3.70 8.71 3.27
N LEU A 83 3.67 8.52 4.58
CA LEU A 83 4.85 8.45 5.42
C LEU A 83 5.14 6.98 5.73
N ILE A 84 6.19 6.46 5.12
CA ILE A 84 6.57 5.05 5.20
C ILE A 84 7.80 4.95 6.08
N SER A 85 7.71 4.15 7.12
CA SER A 85 8.82 3.86 8.02
C SER A 85 9.19 2.39 7.92
N THR A 86 10.49 2.09 7.85
CA THR A 86 11.03 0.72 7.92
C THR A 86 12.09 0.69 9.00
N GLY A 87 12.35 -0.48 9.58
CA GLY A 87 13.36 -0.63 10.60
C GLY A 87 13.32 -2.02 11.22
N ARG A 88 13.98 -2.14 12.36
CA ARG A 88 13.96 -3.33 13.21
C ARG A 88 13.32 -3.00 14.55
N ASP A 89 12.93 -4.06 15.24
CA ASP A 89 12.40 -4.05 16.59
C ASP A 89 11.15 -3.17 16.70
N TRP A 90 9.99 -3.81 16.57
CA TRP A 90 8.72 -3.11 16.71
C TRP A 90 8.47 -2.73 18.17
N ASP A 91 8.16 -1.46 18.40
CA ASP A 91 7.77 -0.95 19.71
C ASP A 91 6.72 0.17 19.62
N GLN A 92 5.76 0.15 20.55
CA GLN A 92 4.73 1.18 20.76
C GLN A 92 4.14 1.81 19.47
N GLY A 93 3.91 1.00 18.43
CA GLY A 93 3.27 1.44 17.20
C GLY A 93 4.21 1.90 16.07
N GLY A 94 5.52 1.63 16.18
CA GLY A 94 6.50 1.85 15.11
C GLY A 94 7.79 1.06 15.30
N PHE A 95 8.80 1.34 14.47
CA PHE A 95 10.12 0.70 14.58
C PHE A 95 11.04 1.51 15.50
N ALA A 96 11.75 0.82 16.38
CA ALA A 96 12.64 1.42 17.37
C ALA A 96 14.10 1.52 16.89
N ARG A 97 14.53 0.67 15.96
CA ARG A 97 15.93 0.62 15.49
C ARG A 97 16.06 0.67 13.98
N ASP A 98 17.20 1.18 13.52
CA ASP A 98 17.55 1.35 12.11
C ASP A 98 16.43 2.00 11.28
N LEU A 99 15.79 3.00 11.89
CA LEU A 99 14.60 3.63 11.36
C LEU A 99 14.93 4.42 10.09
N GLN A 100 14.37 3.99 8.97
CA GLN A 100 14.36 4.75 7.73
C GLN A 100 12.95 5.26 7.46
N ARG A 101 12.83 6.55 7.15
CA ARG A 101 11.56 7.19 6.78
C ARG A 101 11.59 7.66 5.34
N ARG A 102 10.48 7.49 4.64
CA ARG A 102 10.30 7.87 3.25
C ARG A 102 8.95 8.54 3.10
N THR A 103 8.91 9.58 2.28
CA THR A 103 7.68 10.31 1.97
C THR A 103 7.36 10.08 0.51
N VAL A 104 6.13 9.63 0.20
CA VAL A 104 5.69 9.35 -1.16
C VAL A 104 4.40 10.13 -1.45
N GLY A 105 4.37 10.90 -2.53
CA GLY A 105 3.20 11.65 -2.97
C GLY A 105 3.43 13.16 -3.06
N PRO A 106 2.34 13.96 -3.10
CA PRO A 106 0.95 13.55 -2.87
C PRO A 106 0.39 12.65 -3.98
N LEU A 107 -0.35 11.61 -3.57
CA LEU A 107 -1.03 10.66 -4.44
C LEU A 107 -2.53 10.98 -4.46
N THR A 108 -3.13 10.98 -5.65
CA THR A 108 -4.57 11.23 -5.82
C THR A 108 -5.31 9.90 -5.93
N PHE A 109 -6.26 9.68 -5.04
CA PHE A 109 -7.19 8.56 -5.07
C PHE A 109 -8.57 9.12 -5.44
N ALA A 110 -9.09 8.74 -6.60
CA ALA A 110 -10.38 9.21 -7.06
C ALA A 110 -11.17 8.11 -7.75
N ILE A 111 -12.50 8.25 -7.72
CA ILE A 111 -13.37 7.57 -8.68
C ILE A 111 -13.52 8.53 -9.87
N THR A 112 -13.26 8.04 -11.08
CA THR A 112 -13.40 8.85 -12.31
C THR A 112 -14.46 8.24 -13.20
N GLY A 113 -15.39 9.04 -13.72
CA GLY A 113 -16.56 8.51 -14.41
C GLY A 113 -17.48 7.74 -13.45
N PHE A 114 -18.15 6.70 -13.94
CA PHE A 114 -19.15 5.97 -13.16
C PHE A 114 -18.62 4.73 -12.44
N ASP A 115 -17.52 4.14 -12.93
CA ASP A 115 -17.11 2.79 -12.55
C ASP A 115 -15.60 2.64 -12.32
N ARG A 116 -14.80 3.68 -12.53
CA ARG A 116 -13.34 3.55 -12.45
C ARG A 116 -12.81 3.98 -11.08
N LYS A 117 -12.23 3.04 -10.35
CA LYS A 117 -11.52 3.28 -9.08
C LYS A 117 -10.03 3.48 -9.32
N GLY A 118 -9.54 4.70 -9.14
CA GLY A 118 -8.13 5.05 -9.19
C GLY A 118 -7.42 4.76 -7.88
N GLY A 119 -6.25 4.12 -7.95
CA GLY A 119 -5.42 3.75 -6.81
C GLY A 119 -3.93 3.77 -7.15
N HIS A 120 -3.10 3.30 -6.22
CA HIS A 120 -1.64 3.36 -6.36
C HIS A 120 -0.96 2.07 -5.91
N ILE A 121 0.08 1.68 -6.63
CA ILE A 121 1.05 0.69 -6.19
C ILE A 121 2.32 1.45 -5.79
N VAL A 122 2.78 1.25 -4.56
CA VAL A 122 4.03 1.81 -4.07
C VAL A 122 5.02 0.68 -3.84
N THR A 123 6.14 0.76 -4.53
CA THR A 123 7.22 -0.23 -4.42
C THR A 123 8.39 0.38 -3.67
N LEU A 124 8.79 -0.26 -2.57
CA LEU A 124 9.92 0.14 -1.75
C LEU A 124 11.20 -0.52 -2.28
N GLY A 125 12.26 0.27 -2.43
CA GLY A 125 13.61 -0.25 -2.61
C GLY A 125 14.25 -0.66 -1.28
N ALA A 126 15.38 -1.35 -1.36
CA ALA A 126 16.20 -1.67 -0.19
C ALA A 126 16.80 -0.41 0.45
N GLY A 127 17.15 0.59 -0.38
CA GLY A 127 17.64 1.91 0.02
C GLY A 127 16.52 2.94 0.24
N PRO A 128 16.82 4.25 0.27
CA PRO A 128 15.83 5.29 0.55
C PRO A 128 14.74 5.44 -0.53
N GLU A 129 14.85 4.73 -1.63
CA GLU A 129 13.96 4.86 -2.78
C GLU A 129 12.57 4.24 -2.53
N ALA A 130 11.56 4.89 -3.09
CA ALA A 130 10.22 4.37 -3.24
C ALA A 130 9.61 4.92 -4.53
N GLU A 131 8.95 4.07 -5.30
CA GLU A 131 8.29 4.44 -6.55
C GLU A 131 6.78 4.24 -6.42
N ALA A 132 6.01 5.24 -6.84
CA ALA A 132 4.56 5.16 -6.90
C ALA A 132 4.08 5.12 -8.35
N ALA A 133 3.25 4.12 -8.65
CA ALA A 133 2.58 3.99 -9.93
C ALA A 133 1.06 4.04 -9.74
N ALA A 134 0.42 4.98 -10.43
CA ALA A 134 -1.03 5.05 -10.48
C ALA A 134 -1.61 3.89 -11.32
N PHE A 135 -2.75 3.36 -10.90
CA PHE A 135 -3.53 2.40 -11.67
C PHE A 135 -5.02 2.61 -11.47
N ALA A 136 -5.82 1.94 -12.30
CA ALA A 136 -7.27 2.01 -12.22
C ALA A 136 -7.90 0.62 -12.35
N LEU A 137 -8.98 0.41 -11.62
CA LEU A 137 -9.85 -0.78 -11.72
C LEU A 137 -11.21 -0.36 -12.25
N CYS A 138 -11.72 -1.08 -13.26
CA CYS A 138 -13.09 -0.94 -13.71
C CYS A 138 -14.02 -1.76 -12.80
N GLN A 139 -15.16 -1.17 -12.40
CA GLN A 139 -16.19 -1.84 -11.63
C GLN A 139 -17.41 -2.09 -12.51
N HIS A 140 -17.52 -3.26 -13.14
CA HIS A 140 -18.74 -3.62 -13.86
C HIS A 140 -19.91 -3.83 -12.89
N PRO A 141 -20.98 -3.02 -12.96
CA PRO A 141 -22.19 -3.24 -12.18
C PRO A 141 -22.96 -4.40 -12.81
N GLY A 142 -22.57 -5.64 -12.49
CA GLY A 142 -23.20 -6.84 -13.06
C GLY A 142 -22.57 -8.19 -12.70
N ALA A 143 -21.47 -8.24 -11.95
CA ALA A 143 -20.76 -9.49 -11.67
C ALA A 143 -21.42 -10.42 -10.63
N PHE A 144 -22.73 -10.34 -10.40
CA PHE A 144 -23.47 -11.48 -9.87
C PHE A 144 -23.74 -12.44 -11.03
N ARG A 145 -22.84 -13.42 -11.22
CA ARG A 145 -23.04 -14.50 -12.18
C ARG A 145 -23.75 -15.66 -11.48
N PRO A 146 -24.97 -16.06 -11.89
CA PRO A 146 -25.49 -17.37 -11.51
C PRO A 146 -24.52 -18.45 -11.99
N ALA A 147 -24.34 -19.51 -11.19
CA ALA A 147 -23.49 -20.63 -11.55
C ALA A 147 -23.96 -21.24 -12.89
N GLY A 148 -23.05 -21.43 -13.85
CA GLY A 148 -23.31 -22.18 -15.09
C GLY A 148 -23.15 -21.43 -16.41
N VAL A 149 -22.92 -20.11 -16.43
CA VAL A 149 -22.61 -19.40 -17.69
C VAL A 149 -21.13 -19.62 -18.05
N PRO A 150 -20.73 -19.97 -19.30
CA PRO A 150 -19.31 -20.05 -19.68
C PRO A 150 -18.61 -18.67 -19.62
N GLN A 151 -17.29 -18.63 -19.41
CA GLN A 151 -16.53 -17.38 -19.57
C GLN A 151 -16.40 -17.06 -21.06
N PRO A 152 -16.58 -15.80 -21.51
CA PRO A 152 -16.04 -15.39 -22.79
C PRO A 152 -14.51 -15.47 -22.71
N VAL A 153 -13.89 -16.18 -23.66
CA VAL A 153 -12.44 -16.30 -23.79
C VAL A 153 -11.90 -14.90 -24.07
N GLY A 154 -11.28 -14.27 -23.06
CA GLY A 154 -10.69 -12.95 -23.19
C GLY A 154 -9.56 -12.97 -24.21
N THR A 155 -9.73 -12.22 -25.30
CA THR A 155 -8.64 -11.92 -26.24
C THR A 155 -7.56 -11.12 -25.54
N LYS A 156 -6.31 -11.53 -25.74
CA LYS A 156 -5.10 -10.91 -25.19
C LYS A 156 -5.15 -9.38 -25.26
N ASN A 157 -4.73 -8.76 -24.15
CA ASN A 157 -4.42 -7.34 -23.99
C ASN A 157 -3.76 -6.77 -25.26
N THR A 158 -4.55 -6.10 -26.10
CA THR A 158 -4.05 -5.35 -27.25
C THR A 158 -4.02 -3.88 -26.83
N PRO A 159 -2.86 -3.20 -26.84
CA PRO A 159 -2.80 -1.76 -26.66
C PRO A 159 -3.56 -1.09 -27.82
N LEU A 160 -4.58 -0.28 -27.52
CA LEU A 160 -5.33 0.50 -28.52
C LEU A 160 -4.83 1.94 -28.66
N ILE A 161 -3.54 2.19 -28.41
CA ILE A 161 -2.92 3.48 -28.75
C ILE A 161 -1.79 3.21 -29.73
N PRO A 162 -1.75 3.86 -30.91
CA PRO A 162 -0.53 3.95 -31.69
C PRO A 162 0.60 4.47 -30.80
N GLN A 163 1.69 3.72 -30.70
CA GLN A 163 2.90 4.25 -30.08
C GLN A 163 3.43 5.34 -31.00
N ASP A 164 3.20 6.61 -30.67
CA ASP A 164 4.04 7.67 -31.21
C ASP A 164 5.44 7.46 -30.63
N ASP A 165 6.43 7.29 -31.51
CA ASP A 165 7.82 7.15 -31.11
C ASP A 165 8.24 8.36 -30.25
N PRO A 166 8.99 8.15 -29.14
CA PRO A 166 9.46 9.25 -28.31
C PRO A 166 10.31 10.23 -29.15
N GLN A 167 9.87 11.48 -29.22
CA GLN A 167 10.68 12.55 -29.82
C GLN A 167 11.96 12.71 -28.97
N PRO A 168 13.17 12.61 -29.56
CA PRO A 168 14.42 12.72 -28.81
C PRO A 168 14.50 14.09 -28.11
N GLY A 169 14.58 14.09 -26.78
CA GLY A 169 14.80 15.30 -25.96
C GLY A 169 13.64 15.70 -25.02
N ALA A 170 12.51 15.00 -25.01
CA ALA A 170 11.46 15.25 -24.03
C ALA A 170 11.80 14.60 -22.66
N PRO A 171 11.57 15.30 -21.53
CA PRO A 171 11.72 14.70 -20.21
C PRO A 171 10.76 13.51 -20.04
N PRO A 172 11.15 12.43 -19.34
CA PRO A 172 10.32 11.25 -19.17
C PRO A 172 9.02 11.63 -18.47
N GLN A 173 7.89 11.50 -19.19
CA GLN A 173 6.58 11.66 -18.59
C GLN A 173 6.18 10.37 -17.86
N PRO A 174 5.52 10.44 -16.69
CA PRO A 174 5.00 9.26 -16.02
C PRO A 174 3.96 8.58 -16.91
N VAL A 175 4.26 7.36 -17.35
CA VAL A 175 3.38 6.57 -18.21
C VAL A 175 2.19 6.08 -17.38
N ILE A 176 1.07 6.79 -17.47
CA ILE A 176 -0.21 6.28 -16.95
C ILE A 176 -0.69 5.21 -17.92
N ARG A 177 -0.59 3.93 -17.53
CA ARG A 177 -1.17 2.82 -18.29
C ARG A 177 -2.68 2.82 -18.09
N THR A 178 -3.40 3.44 -19.02
CA THR A 178 -4.87 3.54 -18.99
C THR A 178 -5.49 2.34 -19.70
N LEU A 179 -6.08 1.41 -18.94
CA LEU A 179 -7.00 0.40 -19.52
C LEU A 179 -8.37 1.06 -19.69
N ALA A 180 -8.97 1.04 -20.89
CA ALA A 180 -10.33 1.51 -21.11
C ALA A 180 -11.34 0.57 -20.39
N CYS A 181 -12.36 1.15 -19.75
CA CYS A 181 -13.50 0.36 -19.25
C CYS A 181 -14.50 0.29 -20.40
N GLY A 182 -14.80 -0.91 -20.87
CA GLY A 182 -15.73 -1.18 -21.97
C GLY A 182 -16.78 -2.19 -21.55
#